data_AF-A0A850ELC3-F1
#
_entry.id   AF-A0A850ELC3-F1
#
_cell.length_a   1.000
_cell.length_b   1.000
_cell.length_c   1.000
_cell.angle_alpha   90.00
_cell.angle_beta   90.00
_cell.angle_gamma   90.00
#
_symmetry.space_group_name_H-M   'P 1'
#
loop_
_entity.id
_entity.type
_entity.pdbx_description
1 polymer ?
#
loop_
_entity_poly.entity_id
_entity_poly.type
_entity_poly.pdbx_seq_one_letter_code
_entity_poly.pdbx_strand_id
1 'polypeptide(L)'
;SNKVFISMIPAKTFTTPLNAAFVRISMKNEDVPFTQLEVGAVTTKYMSHKNSIRKDTIPIITGDLIGVGEIARDRLSFLTVPAVLSKNLFNKDTIILERYVTITGALTANAAYSASDFIAISPGQAYSVNHLWSGACYDSNKVFISMIPAKTFTTPLNAAFVRISMKNED
;
A
#
# COMPACT_ATOMS: atom_id res chain seq x y z
N SER A 1 44.84 -27.95 -22.39
CA SER A 1 44.53 -28.93 -23.45
C SER A 1 44.93 -28.36 -24.80
N ASN A 2 45.62 -29.15 -25.63
CA ASN A 2 45.99 -28.71 -26.98
C ASN A 2 44.74 -28.63 -27.87
N LYS A 3 44.61 -27.56 -28.65
CA LYS A 3 43.53 -27.41 -29.64
C LYS A 3 43.91 -28.27 -30.86
N VAL A 4 43.22 -29.39 -31.05
CA VAL A 4 43.42 -30.29 -32.19
C VAL A 4 42.44 -29.93 -33.30
N PHE A 5 42.91 -29.95 -34.54
CA PHE A 5 42.05 -29.74 -35.71
C PHE A 5 41.05 -30.90 -35.86
N ILE A 6 39.77 -30.56 -36.08
CA ILE A 6 38.69 -31.55 -36.27
C ILE A 6 38.28 -31.59 -37.74
N SER A 7 37.85 -30.45 -38.31
CA SER A 7 37.45 -30.37 -39.72
C SER A 7 37.49 -28.93 -40.25
N MET A 8 37.41 -28.81 -41.58
CA MET A 8 37.11 -27.53 -42.26
C MET A 8 35.60 -27.26 -42.27
N ILE A 9 35.23 -25.99 -42.46
CA ILE A 9 33.85 -25.54 -42.68
C ILE A 9 33.65 -25.33 -44.18
N PRO A 10 32.78 -26.10 -44.86
CA PRO A 10 32.68 -26.09 -46.33
C PRO A 10 31.71 -25.03 -46.87
N ALA A 11 30.88 -24.41 -46.01
CA ALA A 11 29.80 -23.53 -46.44
C ALA A 11 29.57 -22.38 -45.44
N LYS A 12 28.85 -21.34 -45.90
CA LYS A 12 28.51 -20.17 -45.08
C LYS A 12 27.62 -20.52 -43.88
N THR A 13 26.72 -21.49 -44.04
CA THR A 13 25.89 -22.06 -42.97
C THR A 13 26.40 -23.47 -42.67
N PHE A 14 26.66 -23.78 -41.39
CA PHE A 14 27.20 -25.07 -40.98
C PHE A 14 26.71 -25.44 -39.58
N THR A 15 26.73 -26.73 -39.26
CA THR A 15 26.63 -27.26 -37.90
C THR A 15 28.02 -27.62 -37.40
N THR A 16 28.27 -27.43 -36.10
CA THR A 16 29.55 -27.83 -35.52
C THR A 16 29.67 -29.36 -35.47
N PRO A 17 30.82 -29.95 -35.84
CA PRO A 17 31.06 -31.36 -35.61
C PRO A 17 30.97 -31.74 -34.13
N LEU A 18 30.71 -33.01 -33.85
CA LEU A 18 30.74 -33.54 -32.49
C LEU A 18 32.10 -33.22 -31.82
N ASN A 19 32.07 -32.78 -30.57
CA ASN A 19 33.23 -32.38 -29.76
C ASN A 19 33.97 -31.09 -30.19
N ALA A 20 33.46 -30.34 -31.18
CA ALA A 20 34.04 -29.05 -31.52
C ALA A 20 33.70 -27.98 -30.44
N ALA A 21 34.73 -27.45 -29.79
CA ALA A 21 34.59 -26.39 -28.77
C ALA A 21 35.01 -24.99 -29.30
N PHE A 22 35.73 -24.93 -30.42
CA PHE A 22 36.24 -23.68 -30.98
C PHE A 22 36.11 -23.69 -32.49
N VAL A 23 35.87 -22.51 -33.05
CA VAL A 23 36.00 -22.23 -34.48
C VAL A 23 37.03 -21.13 -34.68
N ARG A 24 37.79 -21.20 -35.76
CA ARG A 24 38.67 -20.14 -36.22
C ARG A 24 38.30 -19.83 -37.66
N ILE A 25 38.12 -18.55 -37.94
CA ILE A 25 37.79 -18.03 -39.26
C ILE A 25 38.89 -17.07 -39.71
N SER A 26 39.14 -17.04 -41.03
CA SER A 26 40.07 -16.11 -41.66
C SER A 26 39.35 -15.41 -42.80
N MET A 27 39.57 -14.11 -42.94
CA MET A 27 39.02 -13.29 -44.01
C MET A 27 40.05 -12.26 -44.45
N LYS A 28 39.74 -11.53 -45.54
CA LYS A 28 40.55 -10.40 -45.97
C LYS A 28 40.46 -9.27 -44.94
N ASN A 29 41.50 -8.45 -44.88
CA ASN A 29 41.54 -7.30 -43.96
C ASN A 29 40.40 -6.30 -44.20
N GLU A 30 39.94 -6.15 -45.45
CA GLU A 30 38.82 -5.27 -45.82
C GLU A 30 37.46 -5.74 -45.27
N ASP A 31 37.32 -7.04 -44.98
CA ASP A 31 36.07 -7.63 -44.48
C ASP A 31 35.96 -7.62 -42.95
N VAL A 32 37.06 -7.32 -42.24
CA VAL A 32 37.11 -7.30 -40.76
C VAL A 32 36.02 -6.40 -40.14
N PRO A 33 35.75 -5.17 -40.64
CA PRO A 33 34.75 -4.29 -40.05
C PRO A 33 33.31 -4.76 -40.22
N PHE A 34 33.06 -5.76 -41.07
CA PHE A 34 31.73 -6.22 -41.47
C PHE A 34 31.48 -7.71 -41.16
N THR A 35 32.49 -8.42 -40.63
CA THR A 35 32.40 -9.84 -40.34
C THR A 35 31.64 -10.07 -39.03
N GLN A 36 30.63 -10.95 -39.07
CA GLN A 36 29.97 -11.49 -37.88
C GLN A 36 29.83 -13.01 -37.99
N LEU A 37 30.05 -13.71 -36.87
CA LEU A 37 29.64 -15.10 -36.69
C LEU A 37 28.42 -15.09 -35.76
N GLU A 38 27.30 -15.57 -36.27
CA GLU A 38 26.01 -15.52 -35.58
C GLU A 38 25.39 -16.92 -35.46
N VAL A 39 24.56 -17.12 -34.43
CA VAL A 39 23.81 -18.36 -34.24
C VAL A 39 22.54 -18.30 -35.07
N GLY A 40 22.30 -19.31 -35.91
CA GLY A 40 21.10 -19.43 -36.72
C GLY A 40 21.42 -19.86 -38.16
N ALA A 41 20.37 -20.08 -38.95
CA ALA A 41 20.50 -20.51 -40.36
C ALA A 41 20.42 -19.34 -41.36
N VAL A 42 20.18 -18.11 -40.89
CA VAL A 42 19.94 -16.92 -41.72
C VAL A 42 20.98 -15.86 -41.41
N THR A 43 21.65 -15.33 -42.42
CA THR A 43 22.60 -14.23 -42.27
C THR A 43 21.85 -12.90 -42.05
N THR A 44 22.21 -12.16 -41.02
CA THR A 44 21.63 -10.84 -40.72
C THR A 44 22.51 -9.70 -41.25
N LYS A 45 22.02 -8.45 -41.15
CA LYS A 45 22.86 -7.26 -41.39
C LYS A 45 23.90 -7.16 -40.27
N TYR A 46 25.12 -6.76 -40.61
CA TYR A 46 26.21 -6.60 -39.63
C TYR A 46 25.82 -5.73 -38.43
N MET A 47 26.15 -6.19 -37.23
CA MET A 47 26.15 -5.41 -36.00
C MET A 47 27.48 -5.54 -35.24
N SER A 48 27.96 -4.43 -34.68
CA SER A 48 29.16 -4.44 -33.83
C SER A 48 28.96 -5.33 -32.60
N HIS A 49 29.96 -6.15 -32.27
CA HIS A 49 29.94 -7.02 -31.10
C HIS A 49 29.82 -6.20 -29.80
N LYS A 50 28.61 -6.08 -29.29
CA LYS A 50 28.28 -5.40 -28.03
C LYS A 50 27.28 -6.25 -27.26
N ASN A 51 27.38 -6.22 -25.94
CA ASN A 51 26.35 -6.80 -25.08
C ASN A 51 25.04 -6.05 -25.33
N SER A 52 24.01 -6.75 -25.78
CA SER A 52 22.65 -6.22 -25.87
C SER A 52 21.84 -6.74 -24.68
N ILE A 53 21.05 -5.85 -24.07
CA ILE A 53 20.06 -6.24 -23.07
C ILE A 53 18.76 -6.53 -23.81
N ARG A 54 18.19 -7.72 -23.60
CA ARG A 54 16.88 -8.06 -24.15
C ARG A 54 15.81 -7.26 -23.40
N LYS A 55 15.13 -6.34 -24.09
CA LYS A 55 14.18 -5.40 -23.45
C LYS A 55 13.07 -6.11 -22.66
N ASP A 56 12.68 -7.30 -23.09
CA ASP A 56 11.67 -8.14 -22.43
C ASP A 56 12.18 -8.92 -21.21
N THR A 57 13.48 -8.87 -20.92
CA THR A 57 14.08 -9.39 -19.68
C THR A 57 14.26 -8.31 -18.61
N ILE A 58 13.94 -7.06 -18.92
CA ILE A 58 13.94 -5.98 -17.94
C ILE A 58 12.64 -6.10 -17.14
N PRO A 59 12.68 -6.42 -15.83
CA PRO A 59 11.47 -6.48 -15.03
C PRO A 59 10.83 -5.10 -14.99
N ILE A 60 9.59 -5.02 -15.46
CA ILE A 60 8.75 -3.84 -15.26
C ILE A 60 8.19 -3.97 -13.85
N ILE A 61 8.56 -3.06 -12.95
CA ILE A 61 7.96 -3.00 -11.62
C ILE A 61 6.51 -2.53 -11.77
N THR A 62 5.58 -3.47 -11.76
CA THR A 62 4.13 -3.21 -11.71
C THR A 62 3.65 -3.30 -10.26
N GLY A 63 2.46 -2.76 -9.97
CA GLY A 63 1.89 -2.75 -8.61
C GLY A 63 1.72 -4.14 -7.97
N ASP A 64 1.75 -5.21 -8.77
CA ASP A 64 1.63 -6.59 -8.28
C ASP A 64 2.98 -7.18 -7.81
N LEU A 65 4.11 -6.56 -8.20
CA LEU A 65 5.46 -6.99 -7.79
C LEU A 65 5.92 -6.37 -6.47
N ILE A 66 5.17 -5.38 -5.97
CA ILE A 66 5.41 -4.78 -4.66
C ILE A 66 4.15 -5.00 -3.84
N GLY A 67 4.23 -5.94 -2.91
CA GLY A 67 3.12 -6.23 -1.99
C GLY A 67 2.77 -5.03 -1.12
N VAL A 68 1.53 -5.01 -0.61
CA VAL A 68 1.10 -4.03 0.39
C VAL A 68 2.02 -4.11 1.61
N GLY A 69 2.76 -3.04 1.88
CA GLY A 69 3.68 -2.95 3.03
C GLY A 69 5.11 -3.42 2.77
N GLU A 70 5.47 -3.83 1.55
CA GLU A 70 6.85 -4.25 1.23
C GLU A 70 7.84 -3.07 1.15
N ILE A 71 7.37 -1.86 0.86
CA ILE A 71 8.17 -0.65 1.02
C ILE A 71 8.03 -0.17 2.46
N ALA A 72 9.06 -0.44 3.26
CA ALA A 72 9.17 0.09 4.60
C ALA A 72 9.25 1.63 4.59
N ARG A 73 8.72 2.26 5.64
CA ARG A 73 8.59 3.74 5.72
C ARG A 73 9.92 4.48 5.59
N ASP A 74 11.00 3.87 6.07
CA ASP A 74 12.37 4.39 5.99
C ASP A 74 12.93 4.43 4.56
N ARG A 75 12.26 3.79 3.60
CA ARG A 75 12.61 3.82 2.17
C ARG A 75 11.88 4.93 1.39
N LEU A 76 10.98 5.69 2.02
CA LEU A 76 10.28 6.80 1.38
C LEU A 76 11.10 8.09 1.53
N SER A 77 11.47 8.71 0.41
CA SER A 77 12.24 9.97 0.38
C SER A 77 11.37 11.22 0.60
N PHE A 78 10.04 11.07 0.67
CA PHE A 78 9.11 12.14 1.00
C PHE A 78 8.62 11.99 2.43
N LEU A 79 8.38 13.11 3.09
CA LEU A 79 7.82 13.13 4.43
C LEU A 79 6.43 12.49 4.36
N THR A 80 6.24 11.30 4.93
CA THR A 80 4.90 10.78 5.19
C THR A 80 4.14 11.86 5.93
N VAL A 81 3.11 12.44 5.32
CA VAL A 81 2.18 13.32 6.05
C VAL A 81 1.62 12.45 7.17
N PRO A 82 1.98 12.69 8.44
CA PRO A 82 1.42 11.91 9.52
C PRO A 82 -0.09 12.08 9.43
N ALA A 83 -0.82 10.97 9.46
CA ALA A 83 -2.27 11.03 9.57
C ALA A 83 -2.59 11.80 10.86
N VAL A 84 -2.97 13.07 10.72
CA VAL A 84 -3.46 13.84 11.85
C VAL A 84 -4.89 13.35 12.07
N LEU A 85 -5.11 12.64 13.17
CA LEU A 85 -6.46 12.27 13.58
C LEU A 85 -7.33 13.52 13.61
N SER A 86 -8.50 13.44 12.96
CA SER A 86 -9.48 14.52 13.01
C SER A 86 -9.81 14.84 14.46
N LYS A 87 -9.92 16.13 14.79
CA LYS A 87 -10.43 16.57 16.09
C LYS A 87 -11.90 16.17 16.30
N ASN A 88 -12.63 15.89 15.21
CA ASN A 88 -14.00 15.43 15.27
C ASN A 88 -14.05 13.90 15.45
N LEU A 89 -14.47 13.47 16.64
CA LEU A 89 -14.64 12.05 16.99
C LEU A 89 -16.07 11.53 16.71
N PHE A 90 -16.99 12.40 16.30
CA PHE A 90 -18.38 12.02 16.01
C PHE A 90 -18.52 11.44 14.61
N ASN A 91 -19.10 10.24 14.52
CA ASN A 91 -19.46 9.60 13.26
C ASN A 91 -20.98 9.70 13.02
N LYS A 92 -21.37 10.50 12.02
CA LYS A 92 -22.78 10.72 11.66
C LYS A 92 -23.43 9.49 11.03
N ASP A 93 -22.64 8.61 10.41
CA ASP A 93 -23.15 7.46 9.67
C ASP A 93 -23.55 6.30 10.60
N THR A 94 -23.16 6.38 11.88
CA THR A 94 -23.50 5.39 12.93
C THR A 94 -24.52 5.94 13.92
N ILE A 95 -25.26 7.00 13.54
CA ILE A 95 -26.23 7.61 14.44
C ILE A 95 -27.44 6.69 14.68
N ILE A 96 -27.93 6.68 15.91
CA ILE A 96 -29.14 5.96 16.31
C ILE A 96 -30.28 6.99 16.35
N LEU A 97 -31.10 6.96 15.31
CA LEU A 97 -32.24 7.87 15.16
C LEU A 97 -33.32 7.63 16.22
N GLU A 98 -34.08 8.68 16.52
CA GLU A 98 -35.24 8.65 17.42
C GLU A 98 -34.92 8.13 18.82
N ARG A 99 -33.72 8.45 19.32
CA ARG A 99 -33.21 8.02 20.62
C ARG A 99 -32.47 9.14 21.33
N TYR A 100 -32.55 9.12 22.66
CA TYR A 100 -31.68 9.93 23.51
C TYR A 100 -31.15 9.13 24.71
N VAL A 101 -30.04 9.58 25.28
CA VAL A 101 -29.44 9.01 26.49
C VAL A 101 -30.09 9.59 27.75
N THR A 102 -30.53 8.70 28.62
CA THR A 102 -31.19 9.00 29.90
C THR A 102 -30.20 9.19 31.04
N ILE A 103 -30.69 9.61 32.20
CA ILE A 103 -29.89 9.78 33.43
C ILE A 103 -29.20 8.51 33.93
N THR A 104 -29.63 7.33 33.46
CA THR A 104 -29.01 6.03 33.80
C THR A 104 -28.00 5.58 32.74
N GLY A 105 -27.74 6.39 31.71
CA GLY A 105 -26.90 6.03 30.56
C GLY A 105 -27.59 5.10 29.55
N ALA A 106 -28.83 4.68 29.79
CA ALA A 106 -29.59 3.88 28.82
C ALA A 106 -30.16 4.75 27.69
N LEU A 107 -30.39 4.16 26.52
CA LEU A 107 -31.12 4.82 25.43
C LEU A 107 -32.62 4.65 25.59
N THR A 108 -33.38 5.70 25.31
CA THR A 108 -34.85 5.69 25.28
C THR A 108 -35.36 6.33 23.99
N ALA A 109 -36.51 5.84 23.51
CA ALA A 109 -37.16 6.33 22.30
C ALA A 109 -37.67 7.77 22.46
N ASN A 110 -37.36 8.62 21.48
CA ASN A 110 -37.94 9.95 21.32
C ASN A 110 -37.63 10.47 19.90
N ALA A 111 -38.68 10.72 19.10
CA ALA A 111 -38.53 11.14 17.70
C ALA A 111 -37.84 12.51 17.51
N ALA A 112 -37.84 13.36 18.53
CA ALA A 112 -37.20 14.67 18.47
C ALA A 112 -35.68 14.65 18.65
N TYR A 113 -35.07 13.48 18.89
CA TYR A 113 -33.64 13.37 19.20
C TYR A 113 -32.97 12.22 18.45
N SER A 114 -31.65 12.34 18.29
CA SER A 114 -30.78 11.27 17.83
C SER A 114 -29.60 11.11 18.77
N ALA A 115 -29.11 9.87 18.91
CA ALA A 115 -27.98 9.54 19.75
C ALA A 115 -26.80 9.02 18.94
N SER A 116 -25.57 9.38 19.31
CA SER A 116 -24.38 8.75 18.75
C SER A 116 -24.30 7.27 19.15
N ASP A 117 -23.53 6.48 18.40
CA ASP A 117 -22.95 5.26 18.98
C ASP A 117 -21.89 5.63 20.03
N PHE A 118 -21.30 4.63 20.70
CA PHE A 118 -20.20 4.84 21.63
C PHE A 118 -19.00 5.44 20.91
N ILE A 119 -18.58 6.62 21.37
CA ILE A 119 -17.40 7.33 20.89
C ILE A 119 -16.26 7.04 21.86
N ALA A 120 -15.18 6.46 21.37
CA ALA A 120 -13.99 6.18 22.18
C ALA A 120 -13.33 7.49 22.63
N ILE A 121 -12.92 7.56 23.90
CA ILE A 121 -12.27 8.71 24.52
C ILE A 121 -11.07 8.28 25.36
N SER A 122 -10.22 9.24 25.69
CA SER A 122 -9.16 9.06 26.68
C SER A 122 -9.69 9.42 28.08
N PRO A 123 -9.33 8.67 29.13
CA PRO A 123 -9.71 8.98 30.50
C PRO A 123 -9.04 10.26 31.00
N GLY A 124 -9.75 11.05 31.82
CA GLY A 124 -9.21 12.29 32.40
C GLY A 124 -8.96 13.43 31.40
N GLN A 125 -9.45 13.30 30.16
CA GLN A 125 -9.19 14.23 29.07
C GLN A 125 -10.36 15.20 28.90
N ALA A 126 -10.04 16.46 28.60
CA ALA A 126 -11.03 17.48 28.27
C ALA A 126 -11.54 17.31 26.83
N TYR A 127 -12.86 17.39 26.67
CA TYR A 127 -13.57 17.35 25.38
C TYR A 127 -14.60 18.47 25.28
N SER A 128 -14.93 18.84 24.05
CA SER A 128 -15.98 19.81 23.73
C SER A 128 -16.89 19.27 22.63
N VAL A 129 -18.19 19.51 22.78
CA VAL A 129 -19.22 19.17 21.80
C VAL A 129 -20.03 20.42 21.44
N ASN A 130 -20.28 20.63 20.15
CA ASN A 130 -21.01 21.81 19.66
C ASN A 130 -22.53 21.70 19.91
N HIS A 131 -23.11 20.51 19.75
CA HIS A 131 -24.52 20.22 20.01
C HIS A 131 -24.67 19.13 21.08
N LEU A 132 -25.29 19.49 22.21
CA LEU A 132 -25.54 18.58 23.32
C LEU A 132 -26.93 18.86 23.88
N TRP A 133 -27.77 17.82 23.88
CA TRP A 133 -29.00 17.78 24.67
C TRP A 133 -28.78 16.99 25.96
N SER A 134 -28.26 15.78 25.82
CA SER A 134 -27.92 14.87 26.93
C SER A 134 -26.70 14.04 26.54
N GLY A 135 -25.94 13.57 27.51
CA GLY A 135 -24.72 12.80 27.25
C GLY A 135 -24.31 11.97 28.45
N ALA A 136 -23.60 10.86 28.23
CA ALA A 136 -23.10 10.00 29.31
C ALA A 136 -21.72 9.44 29.01
N CYS A 137 -20.96 9.19 30.08
CA CYS A 137 -19.66 8.52 30.09
C CYS A 137 -19.84 7.06 30.52
N TYR A 138 -19.07 6.16 29.91
CA TYR A 138 -19.11 4.72 30.15
C TYR A 138 -17.70 4.14 30.28
N ASP A 139 -17.58 3.04 31.02
CA ASP A 139 -16.33 2.30 31.16
C ASP A 139 -16.02 1.45 29.91
N SER A 140 -14.91 0.69 29.93
CA SER A 140 -14.50 -0.18 28.82
C SER A 140 -15.51 -1.30 28.49
N ASN A 141 -16.37 -1.66 29.45
CA ASN A 141 -17.43 -2.64 29.29
C ASN A 141 -18.77 -2.00 28.89
N LYS A 142 -18.76 -0.70 28.57
CA LYS A 142 -19.95 0.10 28.22
C LYS A 142 -20.96 0.23 29.38
N VAL A 143 -20.50 0.08 30.62
CA VAL A 143 -21.29 0.32 31.83
C VAL A 143 -21.29 1.81 32.14
N PHE A 144 -22.46 2.35 32.48
CA PHE A 144 -22.64 3.77 32.79
C PHE A 144 -21.78 4.19 34.00
N ILE A 145 -21.12 5.34 33.87
CA ILE A 145 -20.34 5.97 34.95
C ILE A 145 -21.02 7.24 35.44
N SER A 146 -21.29 8.17 34.52
CA SER A 146 -21.84 9.48 34.86
C SER A 146 -22.49 10.16 33.66
N MET A 147 -23.34 11.15 33.92
CA MET A 147 -23.79 12.08 32.88
C MET A 147 -22.68 13.07 32.49
N ILE A 148 -22.78 13.60 31.27
CA ILE A 148 -21.96 14.72 30.81
C ILE A 148 -22.63 16.01 31.31
N PRO A 149 -21.92 16.86 32.08
CA PRO A 149 -22.53 17.99 32.77
C PRO A 149 -22.75 19.22 31.87
N ALA A 150 -21.97 19.38 30.81
CA ALA A 150 -21.99 20.54 29.94
C ALA A 150 -21.33 20.25 28.59
N LYS A 151 -21.45 21.19 27.63
CA LYS A 151 -20.82 21.10 26.30
C LYS A 151 -19.31 20.97 26.33
N THR A 152 -18.65 21.45 27.38
CA THR A 152 -17.23 21.22 27.65
C THR A 152 -17.12 20.50 28.97
N PHE A 153 -16.38 19.39 29.00
CA PHE A 153 -16.28 18.51 30.16
C PHE A 153 -14.95 17.78 30.17
N THR A 154 -14.55 17.29 31.34
CA THR A 154 -13.43 16.37 31.49
C THR A 154 -13.98 14.99 31.79
N THR A 155 -13.51 13.96 31.08
CA THR A 155 -13.97 12.58 31.28
C THR A 155 -13.50 12.04 32.64
N PRO A 156 -14.31 11.22 33.32
CA PRO A 156 -13.84 10.46 34.49
C PRO A 156 -12.60 9.62 34.15
N LEU A 157 -11.75 9.36 35.15
CA LEU A 157 -10.50 8.60 34.96
C LEU A 157 -10.73 7.12 34.58
N ASN A 158 -11.93 6.59 34.83
CA ASN A 158 -12.33 5.23 34.47
C ASN A 158 -13.21 5.17 33.21
N ALA A 159 -13.41 6.28 32.51
CA ALA A 159 -14.22 6.33 31.30
C ALA A 159 -13.40 5.92 30.06
N ALA A 160 -14.01 5.14 29.18
CA ALA A 160 -13.46 4.73 27.88
C ALA A 160 -14.34 5.19 26.71
N PHE A 161 -15.64 5.41 26.95
CA PHE A 161 -16.58 5.84 25.91
C PHE A 161 -17.49 6.96 26.39
N VAL A 162 -17.99 7.73 25.43
CA VAL A 162 -19.15 8.62 25.62
C VAL A 162 -20.24 8.31 24.61
N ARG A 163 -21.49 8.63 24.97
CA ARG A 163 -22.59 8.83 24.02
C ARG A 163 -23.18 10.20 24.22
N ILE A 164 -23.52 10.86 23.12
CA ILE A 164 -24.16 12.16 23.10
C ILE A 164 -25.50 12.07 22.37
N SER A 165 -26.46 12.85 22.81
CA SER A 165 -27.75 13.03 22.17
C SER A 165 -27.92 14.47 21.75
N MET A 166 -28.48 14.65 20.56
CA MET A 166 -28.74 15.94 19.95
C MET A 166 -30.19 16.02 19.50
N LYS A 167 -30.76 17.22 19.58
CA LYS A 167 -32.10 17.49 19.07
C LYS A 167 -32.05 17.43 17.53
N ASN A 168 -33.03 16.76 16.93
CA ASN A 168 -33.23 16.82 15.48
C ASN A 168 -33.72 18.24 15.16
N GLU A 169 -33.10 18.87 14.17
CA GLU A 169 -33.62 20.11 13.60
C GLU A 169 -34.62 19.74 12.50
N ASP A 170 -35.70 20.54 12.37
CA ASP A 170 -36.75 20.35 11.36
C ASP A 170 -36.22 20.58 9.94
#